data_AF-A0A4Q5YV95-F1
#
_entry.id   AF-A0A4Q5YV95-F1
#
_cell.length_a   1.000
_cell.length_b   1.000
_cell.length_c   1.000
_cell.angle_alpha   90.00
_cell.angle_beta   90.00
_cell.angle_gamma   90.00
#
_symmetry.space_group_name_H-M   'P 1'
#
loop_
_entity.id
_entity.type
_entity.pdbx_description
1 polymer ?
#
loop_
_entity_poly.entity_id
_entity_poly.type
_entity_poly.pdbx_seq_one_letter_code
_entity_poly.pdbx_strand_id
1 'polypeptide(L)'
;MKPGLRRFLVFNRLILAVALIALGFWVGFAVTWWIAWIPFLVAILMVVAHFMIGPMTLIQGYIEEGDMEGAQKLMDRVKYPNLLYKPVRSSYYMLRANMSTMTDDLDKAEEDLKKGLASGMPEKEYEGTAYLQLGAIAFKKGNTK
;
A
#
# COMPACT_ATOMS: atom_id res chain seq x y z
N MET A 1 13.72 3.03 13.74
CA MET A 1 14.69 2.83 12.63
C MET A 1 14.86 4.14 11.89
N LYS A 2 16.08 4.51 11.47
CA LYS A 2 16.32 5.76 10.71
C LYS A 2 15.37 5.81 9.48
N PRO A 3 14.65 6.92 9.23
CA PRO A 3 13.65 7.01 8.16
C PRO A 3 14.19 6.62 6.77
N GLY A 4 15.48 6.90 6.50
CA GLY A 4 16.15 6.48 5.25
C GLY A 4 16.30 4.96 5.08
N LEU A 5 16.59 4.21 6.16
CA LEU A 5 16.80 2.76 6.09
C LEU A 5 15.50 2.01 5.76
N ARG A 6 14.38 2.47 6.34
CA ARG A 6 13.05 1.91 6.06
C ARG A 6 12.64 2.15 4.60
N ARG A 7 12.87 3.37 4.08
CA ARG A 7 12.62 3.71 2.67
C ARG A 7 13.44 2.80 1.73
N PHE A 8 14.74 2.66 1.99
CA PHE A 8 15.63 1.81 1.19
C PHE A 8 15.20 0.33 1.18
N LEU A 9 14.87 -0.24 2.34
CA LEU A 9 14.43 -1.64 2.45
C LEU A 9 13.13 -1.89 1.70
N VAL A 10 12.15 -0.97 1.78
CA VAL A 10 10.85 -1.14 1.12
C VAL A 10 10.97 -1.04 -0.41
N PHE A 11 11.79 -0.12 -0.92
CA PHE A 11 11.99 0.00 -2.37
C PHE A 11 12.83 -1.13 -2.95
N ASN A 12 13.81 -1.66 -2.21
CA ASN A 12 14.72 -2.71 -2.69
C ASN A 12 14.32 -4.14 -2.29
N ARG A 13 13.09 -4.38 -1.81
CA ARG A 13 12.62 -5.71 -1.36
C ARG A 13 12.85 -6.81 -2.41
N LEU A 14 12.63 -6.49 -3.69
CA LEU A 14 12.81 -7.45 -4.78
C LEU A 14 14.29 -7.81 -5.01
N ILE A 15 15.19 -6.83 -4.93
CA ILE A 15 16.64 -7.08 -5.05
C ILE A 15 17.13 -7.90 -3.87
N LEU A 16 16.66 -7.61 -2.66
CA LEU A 16 16.96 -8.40 -1.46
C LEU A 16 16.43 -9.83 -1.57
N ALA A 17 15.24 -10.03 -2.13
CA ALA A 17 14.72 -11.36 -2.38
C ALA A 17 15.58 -12.13 -3.40
N VAL A 18 16.03 -11.50 -4.48
CA VAL A 18 16.94 -12.11 -5.45
C VAL A 18 18.30 -12.45 -4.82
N ALA A 19 18.84 -11.56 -3.98
CA ALA A 19 20.07 -11.84 -3.24
C ALA A 19 19.91 -13.02 -2.26
N LEU A 20 18.76 -13.14 -1.60
CA LEU A 20 18.45 -14.27 -0.72
C LEU A 20 18.28 -15.58 -1.50
N ILE A 21 17.70 -15.53 -2.71
CA ILE A 21 17.62 -16.69 -3.61
C ILE A 21 19.03 -17.13 -4.02
N ALA A 22 19.90 -16.19 -4.41
CA ALA A 22 21.29 -16.48 -4.75
C ALA A 22 22.06 -17.08 -3.55
N LEU A 23 21.83 -16.53 -2.34
CA LEU A 23 22.38 -17.06 -1.11
C LEU A 23 21.86 -18.47 -0.81
N GLY A 24 20.57 -18.74 -1.05
CA GLY A 24 19.99 -20.08 -0.93
C GLY A 24 20.67 -21.08 -1.85
N PHE A 25 20.87 -20.75 -3.12
CA PHE A 25 21.63 -21.61 -4.03
C PHE A 25 23.07 -21.82 -3.56
N TRP A 26 23.76 -20.76 -3.12
CA TRP A 26 25.13 -20.88 -2.62
C TRP A 26 25.23 -21.78 -1.38
N VAL A 27 24.33 -21.63 -0.40
CA VAL A 27 24.26 -22.50 0.79
C VAL A 27 23.90 -23.94 0.41
N GLY A 28 23.06 -24.14 -0.61
CA GLY A 28 22.71 -25.45 -1.13
C GLY A 28 23.92 -26.21 -1.70
N PHE A 29 24.77 -25.53 -2.47
CA PHE A 29 25.99 -26.11 -3.04
C PHE A 29 27.15 -26.19 -2.04
N ALA A 30 27.28 -25.25 -1.11
CA ALA A 30 28.41 -25.17 -0.19
C ALA A 30 28.22 -25.95 1.12
N VAL A 31 26.98 -26.12 1.59
CA VAL A 31 26.68 -26.71 2.90
C VAL A 31 25.68 -27.86 2.76
N THR A 32 24.37 -27.56 2.66
CA THR A 32 23.32 -28.57 2.59
C THR A 32 22.00 -27.94 2.13
N TRP A 33 21.28 -28.64 1.25
CA TRP A 33 19.95 -28.24 0.76
C TRP A 33 18.88 -28.13 1.87
N TRP A 34 19.04 -28.88 2.96
CA TRP A 34 18.18 -28.81 4.14
C TRP A 34 18.26 -27.48 4.89
N ILE A 35 19.35 -26.70 4.74
CA ILE A 35 19.46 -25.35 5.33
C ILE A 35 19.12 -24.29 4.27
N ALA A 36 19.44 -24.58 3.01
CA ALA A 36 19.22 -23.71 1.87
C ALA A 36 17.74 -23.34 1.63
N TRP A 37 16.77 -24.17 2.06
CA TRP A 37 15.36 -23.82 1.88
C TRP A 37 14.91 -22.63 2.76
N ILE A 38 15.59 -22.35 3.88
CA ILE A 38 15.27 -21.22 4.77
C ILE A 38 15.39 -19.88 4.04
N PRO A 39 16.53 -19.51 3.42
CA PRO A 39 16.63 -18.26 2.66
C PRO A 39 15.68 -18.21 1.46
N PHE A 40 15.33 -19.34 0.84
CA PHE A 40 14.29 -19.39 -0.20
C PHE A 40 12.91 -19.04 0.36
N LEU A 41 12.53 -19.60 1.51
CA LEU A 41 11.27 -19.27 2.17
C LEU A 41 11.22 -17.78 2.52
N VAL A 42 12.29 -17.23 3.10
CA VAL A 42 12.37 -15.80 3.44
C VAL A 42 12.26 -14.93 2.18
N ALA A 43 12.93 -15.30 1.09
CA ALA A 43 12.83 -14.59 -0.18
C ALA A 43 11.39 -14.57 -0.72
N ILE A 44 10.70 -15.72 -0.70
CA ILE A 44 9.30 -15.81 -1.11
C ILE A 44 8.42 -14.91 -0.25
N LEU A 45 8.57 -14.96 1.08
CA LEU A 45 7.81 -14.09 1.99
C LEU A 45 8.10 -12.60 1.73
N MET A 46 9.33 -12.22 1.40
CA MET A 46 9.66 -10.84 1.03
C MET A 46 8.99 -10.40 -0.26
N VAL A 47 8.93 -11.26 -1.28
CA VAL A 47 8.22 -10.97 -2.54
C VAL A 47 6.73 -10.81 -2.29
N VAL A 48 6.12 -11.74 -1.54
CA VAL A 48 4.70 -11.65 -1.17
C VAL A 48 4.42 -10.35 -0.41
N ALA A 49 5.25 -10.02 0.58
CA ALA A 49 5.12 -8.79 1.35
C ALA A 49 5.35 -7.53 0.48
N HIS A 50 6.16 -7.59 -0.58
CA HIS A 50 6.33 -6.48 -1.51
C HIS A 50 5.02 -6.15 -2.24
N PHE A 51 4.32 -7.16 -2.75
CA PHE A 51 3.04 -6.95 -3.45
C PHE A 51 1.88 -6.67 -2.50
N MET A 52 1.81 -7.33 -1.33
CA MET A 52 0.69 -7.18 -0.39
C MET A 52 0.72 -5.89 0.43
N ILE A 53 1.91 -5.42 0.81
CA ILE A 53 2.07 -4.27 1.72
C ILE A 53 2.57 -3.04 0.96
N GLY A 54 3.32 -3.26 -0.14
CA GLY A 54 3.69 -2.21 -1.08
C GLY A 54 4.48 -1.04 -0.47
N PRO A 55 4.64 0.03 -1.27
CA PRO A 55 5.20 1.29 -0.78
C PRO A 55 4.26 2.00 0.22
N MET A 56 3.02 1.54 0.36
CA MET A 56 1.98 2.18 1.18
C MET A 56 2.36 2.34 2.65
N THR A 57 3.27 1.54 3.17
CA THR A 57 3.81 1.74 4.53
C THR A 57 4.54 3.07 4.71
N LEU A 58 5.03 3.68 3.64
CA LEU A 58 5.75 4.96 3.67
C LEU A 58 4.80 6.16 3.51
N ILE A 59 3.54 5.94 3.13
CA ILE A 59 2.59 7.01 2.81
C ILE A 59 2.34 7.93 4.01
N GLN A 60 2.29 7.36 5.22
CA GLN A 60 2.06 8.09 6.47
C GLN A 60 3.14 9.13 6.69
N GLY A 61 4.40 8.80 6.40
CA GLY A 61 5.51 9.75 6.54
C GLY A 61 5.39 10.94 5.59
N TYR A 62 4.94 10.72 4.34
CA TYR A 62 4.70 11.83 3.41
C TYR A 62 3.54 12.73 3.89
N ILE A 63 2.48 12.15 4.45
CA ILE A 63 1.35 12.91 5.01
C ILE A 63 1.77 13.71 6.25
N GLU A 64 2.51 13.09 7.18
CA GLU A 64 3.04 13.72 8.39
C GLU A 64 4.02 14.87 8.06
N GLU A 65 4.82 14.70 7.02
CA GLU A 65 5.74 15.72 6.49
C GLU A 65 5.00 16.83 5.70
N GLY A 66 3.69 16.67 5.44
CA GLY A 66 2.89 17.59 4.61
C GLY A 66 3.20 17.53 3.10
N ASP A 67 4.00 16.56 2.67
CA ASP A 67 4.41 16.35 1.28
C ASP A 67 3.35 15.55 0.50
N MET A 68 2.28 16.24 0.12
CA MET A 68 1.17 15.66 -0.64
C MET A 68 1.59 15.20 -2.05
N GLU A 69 2.53 15.89 -2.69
CA GLU A 69 3.05 15.48 -4.01
C GLU A 69 3.85 14.19 -3.92
N GLY A 70 4.70 14.04 -2.90
CA GLY A 70 5.45 12.83 -2.63
C GLY A 70 4.54 11.64 -2.32
N ALA A 71 3.46 11.88 -1.56
CA ALA A 71 2.41 10.89 -1.32
C ALA A 71 1.74 10.45 -2.63
N GLN A 72 1.40 11.38 -3.51
CA GLN A 72 0.77 11.06 -4.80
C GLN A 72 1.71 10.24 -5.70
N LYS A 73 2.97 10.68 -5.83
CA LYS A 73 4.01 9.95 -6.58
C LYS A 73 4.26 8.55 -6.00
N LEU A 74 4.05 8.34 -4.70
CA LEU A 74 4.17 7.02 -4.07
C LEU A 74 2.98 6.12 -4.44
N MET A 75 1.77 6.69 -4.43
CA MET A 75 0.54 6.00 -4.79
C MET A 75 0.50 5.60 -6.26
N ASP A 76 1.01 6.45 -7.15
CA ASP A 76 1.06 6.17 -8.60
C ASP A 76 2.00 5.00 -8.94
N ARG A 77 2.95 4.67 -8.05
CA ARG A 77 3.78 3.45 -8.19
C ARG A 77 3.00 2.17 -7.92
N VAL A 78 1.86 2.25 -7.24
CA VAL A 78 1.00 1.10 -6.94
C VAL A 78 0.17 0.75 -8.18
N LYS A 79 0.74 -0.05 -9.08
CA LYS A 79 0.06 -0.48 -10.31
C LYS A 79 -1.12 -1.44 -10.07
N TYR A 80 -1.07 -2.21 -8.98
CA TYR A 80 -2.03 -3.27 -8.68
C TYR A 80 -2.60 -3.14 -7.27
N PRO A 81 -3.47 -2.15 -7.00
CA PRO A 81 -4.01 -1.91 -5.67
C PRO A 81 -4.86 -3.08 -5.16
N ASN A 82 -5.40 -3.94 -6.03
CA ASN A 82 -6.18 -5.11 -5.63
C ASN A 82 -5.35 -6.21 -4.95
N LEU A 83 -4.02 -6.25 -5.19
CA LEU A 83 -3.10 -7.18 -4.52
C LEU A 83 -2.74 -6.74 -3.10
N LEU A 84 -3.04 -5.48 -2.74
CA LEU A 84 -2.81 -4.98 -1.40
C LEU A 84 -3.68 -5.75 -0.40
N TYR A 85 -3.11 -6.00 0.78
CA TYR A 85 -3.83 -6.57 1.89
C TYR A 85 -5.00 -5.64 2.28
N LYS A 86 -6.16 -6.23 2.59
CA LYS A 86 -7.46 -5.55 2.81
C LYS A 86 -7.38 -4.17 3.51
N PRO A 87 -6.79 -4.04 4.72
CA PRO A 87 -6.68 -2.76 5.39
C PRO A 87 -5.77 -1.76 4.66
N VAL A 88 -4.64 -2.21 4.11
CA VAL A 88 -3.73 -1.36 3.32
C VAL A 88 -4.42 -0.84 2.06
N ARG A 89 -5.20 -1.71 1.41
CA ARG A 89 -6.00 -1.38 0.23
C ARG A 89 -7.08 -0.35 0.55
N SER A 90 -7.76 -0.51 1.68
CA SER A 90 -8.76 0.45 2.17
C SER A 90 -8.13 1.83 2.37
N SER A 91 -7.01 1.91 3.11
CA SER A 91 -6.28 3.16 3.33
C SER A 91 -5.77 3.79 2.02
N TYR A 92 -5.31 2.98 1.06
CA TYR A 92 -4.90 3.46 -0.27
C TYR A 92 -6.06 4.15 -1.00
N TYR A 93 -7.22 3.50 -1.07
CA TYR A 93 -8.37 4.06 -1.77
C TYR A 93 -8.97 5.28 -1.05
N MET A 94 -8.99 5.30 0.29
CA MET A 94 -9.41 6.49 1.05
C MET A 94 -8.51 7.69 0.78
N LEU A 95 -7.18 7.49 0.81
CA LEU A 95 -6.25 8.58 0.51
C LEU A 95 -6.42 9.07 -0.92
N ARG A 96 -6.64 8.15 -1.87
CA ARG A 96 -6.90 8.50 -3.27
C ARG A 96 -8.18 9.30 -3.42
N ALA A 97 -9.22 8.93 -2.69
CA ALA A 97 -10.49 9.65 -2.67
C ALA A 97 -10.31 11.09 -2.15
N ASN A 98 -9.53 11.26 -1.07
CA ASN A 98 -9.20 12.60 -0.54
C ASN A 98 -8.44 13.44 -1.59
N MET A 99 -7.43 12.87 -2.25
CA MET A 99 -6.69 13.56 -3.31
C MET A 99 -7.58 13.93 -4.51
N SER A 100 -8.42 13.01 -4.98
CA SER A 100 -9.36 13.29 -6.07
C SER A 100 -10.39 14.36 -5.69
N THR A 101 -10.80 14.41 -4.41
CA THR A 101 -11.67 15.48 -3.89
C THR A 101 -10.98 16.84 -3.90
N MET A 102 -9.67 16.89 -3.64
CA MET A 102 -8.88 18.13 -3.70
C MET A 102 -8.70 18.64 -5.13
N THR A 103 -8.74 17.76 -6.13
CA THR A 103 -8.63 18.11 -7.55
C THR A 103 -10.00 18.22 -8.23
N ASP A 104 -11.10 18.34 -7.47
CA ASP A 104 -12.49 18.39 -7.93
C ASP A 104 -12.97 17.21 -8.81
N ASP A 105 -12.24 16.09 -8.80
CA ASP A 105 -12.64 14.84 -9.47
C ASP A 105 -13.53 14.01 -8.53
N LEU A 106 -14.77 14.50 -8.37
CA LEU A 106 -15.74 13.96 -7.42
C LEU A 106 -16.27 12.57 -7.81
N ASP A 107 -16.29 12.24 -9.11
CA ASP A 107 -16.69 10.91 -9.59
C ASP A 107 -15.66 9.85 -9.16
N LYS A 108 -14.38 10.13 -9.42
CA LYS A 108 -13.29 9.25 -9.00
C LYS A 108 -13.17 9.18 -7.48
N ALA A 109 -13.39 10.30 -6.79
CA ALA A 109 -13.40 10.33 -5.33
C ALA A 109 -14.48 9.39 -4.76
N GLU A 110 -15.69 9.43 -5.31
CA GLU A 110 -16.79 8.56 -4.89
C GLU A 110 -16.50 7.08 -5.17
N GLU A 111 -15.99 6.77 -6.38
CA GLU A 111 -15.63 5.40 -6.77
C GLU A 111 -14.56 4.82 -5.83
N ASP A 112 -13.51 5.60 -5.56
CA ASP A 112 -12.41 5.20 -4.69
C ASP A 112 -12.88 5.00 -3.26
N LEU A 113 -13.71 5.90 -2.74
CA LEU A 113 -14.22 5.79 -1.37
C LEU A 113 -15.09 4.53 -1.20
N LYS A 114 -15.92 4.20 -2.20
CA LYS A 114 -16.68 2.93 -2.25
C LYS A 114 -15.77 1.71 -2.30
N LYS A 115 -14.69 1.73 -3.08
CA LYS A 115 -13.67 0.66 -3.09
C LYS A 115 -12.95 0.53 -1.74
N GLY A 116 -12.71 1.66 -1.06
CA GLY A 116 -12.14 1.71 0.28
C GLY A 116 -13.02 1.00 1.31
N LEU A 117 -14.32 1.30 1.29
CA LEU A 117 -15.34 0.64 2.11
C LEU A 117 -15.43 -0.87 1.81
N ALA A 118 -15.57 -1.23 0.53
CA ALA A 118 -15.68 -2.62 0.08
C ALA A 118 -14.42 -3.46 0.39
N SER A 119 -13.25 -2.81 0.54
CA SER A 119 -12.00 -3.49 0.90
C SER A 119 -11.96 -3.98 2.34
N GLY A 120 -12.88 -3.53 3.20
CA GLY A 120 -12.92 -3.81 4.62
C GLY A 120 -12.05 -2.83 5.38
N MET A 121 -12.67 -1.80 5.94
CA MET A 121 -11.98 -0.81 6.78
C MET A 121 -11.49 -1.47 8.08
N PRO A 122 -10.30 -1.13 8.58
CA PRO A 122 -9.74 -1.74 9.78
C PRO A 122 -10.57 -1.47 11.04
N GLU A 123 -11.28 -0.33 11.10
CA GLU A 123 -12.12 0.05 12.24
C GLU A 123 -13.46 0.63 11.78
N LYS A 124 -14.50 0.46 12.60
CA LYS A 124 -15.86 0.96 12.32
C LYS A 124 -15.94 2.49 12.27
N GLU A 125 -15.07 3.18 13.00
CA GLU A 125 -15.01 4.65 13.01
C GLU A 125 -14.55 5.21 11.66
N TYR A 126 -13.57 4.56 11.02
CA TYR A 126 -13.16 4.90 9.66
C TYR A 126 -14.30 4.68 8.66
N GLU A 127 -15.10 3.62 8.85
CA GLU A 127 -16.26 3.34 8.02
C GLU A 127 -17.31 4.46 8.12
N GLY A 128 -17.63 4.90 9.34
CA GLY A 128 -18.54 6.03 9.56
C GLY A 128 -18.05 7.33 8.92
N THR A 129 -16.75 7.63 9.07
CA THR A 129 -16.12 8.81 8.44
C THR A 129 -16.19 8.74 6.92
N ALA A 130 -15.96 7.56 6.35
CA ALA A 130 -16.05 7.35 4.91
C ALA A 130 -17.49 7.51 4.37
N TYR A 131 -18.51 7.06 5.10
CA TYR A 131 -19.90 7.35 4.71
C TYR A 131 -20.24 8.84 4.80
N LEU A 132 -19.75 9.55 5.82
CA LEU A 132 -19.92 11.00 5.90
C LEU A 132 -19.26 11.73 4.73
N GLN A 133 -18.05 11.31 4.34
CA GLN A 133 -17.36 11.82 3.16
C GLN A 133 -18.13 11.52 1.88
N LEU A 134 -18.71 10.32 1.73
CA LEU A 134 -19.58 10.01 0.59
C LEU A 134 -20.79 10.95 0.54
N GLY A 135 -21.43 11.21 1.68
CA GLY A 135 -22.55 12.16 1.78
C GLY A 135 -22.14 13.57 1.39
N ALA A 136 -20.97 14.04 1.83
CA ALA A 136 -20.43 15.34 1.45
C ALA A 136 -20.11 15.44 -0.04
N ILE A 137 -19.54 14.38 -0.63
CA ILE A 137 -19.28 14.30 -2.08
C ILE A 137 -20.60 14.28 -2.86
N ALA A 138 -21.58 13.48 -2.44
CA ALA A 138 -22.91 13.43 -3.06
C ALA A 138 -23.59 14.80 -3.02
N PHE A 139 -23.53 15.50 -1.88
CA PHE A 139 -24.03 16.87 -1.74
C PHE A 139 -23.33 17.84 -2.69
N LYS A 140 -21.99 17.80 -2.77
CA LYS A 140 -21.21 18.63 -3.72
C LYS A 140 -21.57 18.36 -5.18
N LYS A 141 -21.93 17.11 -5.51
CA LYS A 141 -22.40 16.71 -6.85
C LYS A 141 -23.87 17.10 -7.11
N GLY A 142 -24.56 17.69 -6.14
CA GLY A 142 -26.00 17.99 -6.23
C GLY A 142 -26.90 16.75 -6.13
N ASN A 143 -26.36 15.60 -5.71
CA ASN A 143 -27.11 14.37 -5.49
C ASN A 143 -27.57 14.31 -4.02
N THR A 144 -28.76 14.86 -3.75
CA THR A 144 -29.34 14.98 -2.39
C THR A 144 -30.33 13.87 -2.05
N LYS A 145 -30.35 12.78 -2.80
CA LYS A 145 -31.23 11.62 -2.59
C LYS A 145 -30.43 10.41 -2.13
#